data_AF-D3BP80-F1
#
_entry.id   AF-D3BP80-F1
#
_cell.length_a   1.000
_cell.length_b   1.000
_cell.length_c   1.000
_cell.angle_alpha   90.00
_cell.angle_beta   90.00
_cell.angle_gamma   90.00
#
_symmetry.space_group_name_H-M   'P 1'
#
loop_
_entity.id
_entity.type
_entity.pdbx_description
1 polymer ?
#
loop_
_entity_poly.entity_id
_entity_poly.type
_entity_poly.pdbx_seq_one_letter_code
_entity_poly.pdbx_strand_id
1 'polypeptide(L)'
;MEDKCRIENQKSFEKALARAEPMGKLSKFLFTHEKELLESGKLFNITHRGSTSAWLEAPSSVAPDGCTNVYRPMGDLEVRYLVEHKLLPDTQPYQAIIEGEVGRAYANKYLSGKKWTDTEPSTVVEFTCPKDLIEQLKKIQMKVEDGALSMGLGNKAGGGLPLFNKCLADGTSTFRIVKVKRVMPS
;
A
#
# COMPACT_ATOMS: atom_id res chain seq x y z
N MET A 1 5.09 -9.13 -18.21
CA MET A 1 3.95 -9.37 -17.29
C MET A 1 3.66 -8.13 -16.47
N GLU A 2 4.70 -7.54 -15.86
CA GLU A 2 4.62 -6.31 -15.07
C GLU A 2 4.03 -5.12 -15.82
N ASP A 3 4.49 -4.83 -17.05
CA ASP A 3 3.94 -3.72 -17.85
C ASP A 3 2.45 -3.87 -18.17
N LYS A 4 2.03 -5.10 -18.47
CA LYS A 4 0.60 -5.40 -18.70
C LYS A 4 -0.21 -5.12 -17.44
N CYS A 5 0.28 -5.55 -16.28
CA CYS A 5 -0.37 -5.30 -15.01
C CYS A 5 -0.40 -3.81 -14.65
N ARG A 6 0.69 -3.07 -14.93
CA ARG A 6 0.73 -1.60 -14.79
C ARG A 6 -0.35 -0.93 -15.63
N ILE A 7 -0.46 -1.31 -16.90
CA ILE A 7 -1.47 -0.76 -17.83
C ILE A 7 -2.89 -1.07 -17.33
N GLU A 8 -3.12 -2.28 -16.82
CA GLU A 8 -4.42 -2.67 -16.27
C GLU A 8 -4.75 -1.90 -14.98
N ASN A 9 -3.78 -1.75 -14.07
CA ASN A 9 -3.92 -0.94 -12.86
C ASN A 9 -4.23 0.52 -13.21
N GLN A 10 -3.51 1.09 -14.19
CA GLN A 10 -3.72 2.47 -14.66
C GLN A 10 -5.12 2.66 -15.27
N LYS A 11 -5.55 1.75 -16.17
CA LYS A 11 -6.90 1.79 -16.74
C LYS A 11 -7.99 1.67 -15.68
N SER A 12 -7.77 0.84 -14.66
CA SER A 12 -8.70 0.69 -13.54
C SER A 12 -8.80 1.99 -12.73
N PHE A 13 -7.66 2.64 -12.46
CA PHE A 13 -7.61 3.94 -11.79
C PHE A 13 -8.33 5.03 -12.60
N GLU A 14 -8.03 5.17 -13.89
CA GLU A 14 -8.68 6.15 -14.78
C GLU A 14 -10.20 5.96 -14.84
N LYS A 15 -10.66 4.70 -14.92
CA LYS A 15 -12.08 4.37 -14.89
C LYS A 15 -12.74 4.73 -13.56
N ALA A 16 -12.04 4.52 -12.44
CA ALA A 16 -12.53 4.89 -11.11
C ALA A 16 -12.61 6.42 -10.96
N LEU A 17 -11.58 7.13 -11.41
CA LEU A 17 -11.51 8.58 -11.41
C LEU A 17 -12.62 9.21 -12.26
N ALA A 18 -12.89 8.67 -13.45
CA ALA A 18 -13.95 9.14 -14.34
C ALA A 18 -15.37 8.94 -13.76
N ARG A 19 -15.52 8.03 -12.79
CA ARG A 19 -16.80 7.74 -12.10
C ARG A 19 -16.88 8.39 -10.71
N ALA A 20 -15.86 9.14 -10.33
CA ALA A 20 -15.78 9.74 -9.01
C ALA A 20 -16.85 10.81 -8.85
N GLU A 21 -17.52 10.80 -7.71
CA GLU A 21 -18.43 11.83 -7.25
C GLU A 21 -17.87 12.49 -5.97
N PRO A 22 -18.33 13.70 -5.61
CA PRO A 22 -17.92 14.33 -4.37
C PRO A 22 -18.17 13.43 -3.15
N MET A 23 -17.17 13.29 -2.28
CA MET A 23 -17.25 12.45 -1.07
C MET A 23 -18.35 12.89 -0.08
N GLY A 24 -18.81 14.14 -0.16
CA GLY A 24 -19.79 14.70 0.77
C GLY A 24 -19.34 14.53 2.24
N LYS A 25 -20.21 13.96 3.08
CA LYS A 25 -19.97 13.76 4.51
C LYS A 25 -18.80 12.80 4.80
N LEU A 26 -18.45 11.91 3.87
CA LEU A 26 -17.38 10.92 4.07
C LEU A 26 -15.99 11.57 4.21
N SER A 27 -15.80 12.76 3.64
CA SER A 27 -14.56 13.55 3.75
C SER A 27 -14.15 13.86 5.20
N LYS A 28 -15.12 13.89 6.14
CA LYS A 28 -14.87 14.17 7.55
C LYS A 28 -14.05 13.07 8.24
N PHE A 29 -14.08 11.85 7.72
CA PHE A 29 -13.41 10.68 8.29
C PHE A 29 -12.00 10.46 7.74
N LEU A 30 -11.54 11.31 6.82
CA LEU A 30 -10.14 11.29 6.39
C LEU A 30 -9.24 11.74 7.54
N PHE A 31 -8.11 11.05 7.73
CA PHE A 31 -7.06 11.49 8.64
C PHE A 31 -6.34 12.72 8.10
N THR A 32 -5.67 13.47 8.98
CA THR A 32 -4.96 14.71 8.63
C THR A 32 -3.99 14.51 7.45
N HIS A 33 -3.13 13.49 7.53
CA HIS A 33 -2.16 13.20 6.46
C HIS A 33 -2.83 12.82 5.14
N GLU A 34 -4.05 12.27 5.15
CA GLU A 34 -4.78 11.90 3.94
C GLU A 34 -5.42 13.10 3.27
N LYS A 35 -5.93 14.05 4.08
CA LYS A 35 -6.42 15.34 3.61
C LYS A 35 -5.30 16.13 2.95
N GLU A 36 -4.13 16.19 3.58
CA GLU A 36 -2.94 16.84 3.01
C GLU A 36 -2.52 16.21 1.68
N LEU A 37 -2.54 14.87 1.58
CA LEU A 37 -2.24 14.17 0.33
C LEU A 37 -3.29 14.44 -0.76
N LEU A 38 -4.57 14.53 -0.39
CA LEU A 38 -5.64 14.87 -1.31
C LEU A 38 -5.53 16.31 -1.82
N GLU A 39 -5.32 17.27 -0.91
CA GLU A 39 -5.19 18.71 -1.22
C GLU A 39 -3.95 19.00 -2.07
N SER A 40 -2.85 18.28 -1.83
CA SER A 40 -1.62 18.39 -2.62
C SER A 40 -1.65 17.62 -3.96
N GLY A 41 -2.75 16.95 -4.30
CA GLY A 41 -2.89 16.16 -5.53
C GLY A 41 -2.05 14.87 -5.56
N LYS A 42 -1.52 14.44 -4.41
CA LYS A 42 -0.81 13.16 -4.26
C LYS A 42 -1.74 11.97 -4.10
N LEU A 43 -3.00 12.21 -3.71
CA LEU A 43 -4.11 11.28 -3.75
C LEU A 43 -5.29 11.91 -4.49
N PHE A 44 -6.07 11.08 -5.17
CA PHE A 44 -7.27 11.50 -5.89
C PHE A 44 -8.51 10.84 -5.29
N ASN A 45 -9.60 11.60 -5.23
CA ASN A 45 -10.91 11.04 -4.89
C ASN A 45 -11.39 10.12 -6.03
N ILE A 46 -11.67 8.87 -5.69
CA ILE A 46 -12.26 7.86 -6.58
C ILE A 46 -13.56 7.29 -6.02
N THR A 47 -14.19 7.99 -5.09
CA THR A 47 -15.45 7.61 -4.45
C THR A 47 -16.58 7.65 -5.46
N HIS A 48 -17.27 6.54 -5.70
CA HIS A 48 -18.38 6.47 -6.65
C HIS A 48 -19.72 6.77 -5.97
N ARG A 49 -20.74 7.06 -6.79
CA ARG A 49 -22.13 7.27 -6.33
C ARG A 49 -22.63 6.12 -5.47
N GLY A 50 -23.19 6.44 -4.30
CA GLY A 50 -23.76 5.46 -3.39
C GLY A 50 -22.74 4.66 -2.58
N SER A 51 -21.45 5.03 -2.63
CA SER A 51 -20.45 4.38 -1.78
C SER A 51 -20.68 4.69 -0.30
N THR A 52 -20.53 3.67 0.54
CA THR A 52 -20.56 3.79 2.00
C THR A 52 -19.18 4.07 2.61
N SER A 53 -18.17 4.28 1.78
CA SER A 53 -16.79 4.58 2.19
C SER A 53 -16.20 5.66 1.29
N ALA A 54 -15.35 6.53 1.83
CA ALA A 54 -14.47 7.34 1.02
C ALA A 54 -13.35 6.47 0.44
N TRP A 55 -13.09 6.63 -0.84
CA TRP A 55 -12.02 5.95 -1.57
C TRP A 55 -11.07 6.99 -2.16
N LEU A 56 -9.80 6.89 -1.79
CA LEU A 56 -8.72 7.67 -2.38
C LEU A 56 -7.72 6.75 -3.04
N GLU A 57 -7.16 7.16 -4.16
CA GLU A 57 -6.16 6.38 -4.89
C GLU A 57 -5.17 7.29 -5.61
N ALA A 58 -3.95 6.77 -5.79
CA ALA A 58 -2.96 7.34 -6.69
C ALA A 58 -2.34 6.22 -7.54
N PRO A 59 -1.92 6.52 -8.77
CA PRO A 59 -1.25 5.55 -9.62
C PRO A 59 0.12 5.18 -9.04
N SER A 60 0.56 3.94 -9.26
CA SER A 60 1.88 3.47 -8.85
C SER A 60 2.98 4.37 -9.43
N SER A 61 4.07 4.57 -8.70
CA SER A 61 5.26 5.25 -9.26
C SER A 61 6.00 4.33 -10.24
N VAL A 62 6.84 4.91 -11.09
CA VAL A 62 7.85 4.14 -11.81
C VAL A 62 9.09 4.09 -10.93
N ALA A 63 9.48 2.89 -10.50
CA ALA A 63 10.69 2.70 -9.71
C ALA A 63 11.94 3.14 -10.51
N PRO A 64 12.87 3.89 -9.92
CA PRO A 64 14.16 4.20 -10.54
C PRO A 64 14.99 2.96 -10.87
N ASP A 65 16.01 3.12 -11.70
CA ASP A 65 16.98 2.06 -11.98
C ASP A 65 17.63 1.56 -10.68
N GLY A 66 17.79 0.23 -10.57
CA GLY A 66 18.28 -0.43 -9.35
C GLY A 66 17.25 -0.56 -8.22
N CYS A 67 16.07 0.04 -8.36
CA CYS A 67 14.97 -0.06 -7.38
C CYS A 67 13.79 -0.88 -7.91
N THR A 68 12.92 -1.31 -7.01
CA THR A 68 11.64 -1.95 -7.30
C THR A 68 10.57 -1.44 -6.33
N ASN A 69 9.32 -1.47 -6.78
CA ASN A 69 8.19 -1.12 -5.93
C ASN A 69 7.63 -2.36 -5.24
N VAL A 70 7.37 -2.24 -3.95
CA VAL A 70 6.67 -3.25 -3.15
C VAL A 70 5.47 -2.61 -2.47
N TYR A 71 4.42 -3.38 -2.25
CA TYR A 71 3.15 -2.90 -1.74
C TYR A 71 2.79 -3.61 -0.45
N ARG A 72 2.21 -2.86 0.49
CA ARG A 72 1.77 -3.39 1.77
C ARG A 72 0.36 -2.89 2.09
N PRO A 73 -0.61 -3.79 2.32
CA PRO A 73 -1.86 -3.43 2.97
C PRO A 73 -1.60 -3.21 4.47
N MET A 74 -2.07 -2.09 5.01
CA MET A 74 -1.82 -1.65 6.39
C MET A 74 -3.11 -1.19 7.05
N GLY A 75 -3.24 -1.47 8.35
CA GLY A 75 -4.26 -0.90 9.22
C GLY A 75 -3.87 0.49 9.73
N ASP A 76 -4.84 1.21 10.32
CA ASP A 76 -4.70 2.63 10.67
C ASP A 76 -3.56 2.92 11.65
N LEU A 77 -3.39 2.05 12.66
CA LEU A 77 -2.32 2.18 13.64
C LEU A 77 -0.93 2.02 13.02
N GLU A 78 -0.77 1.08 12.09
CA GLU A 78 0.51 0.88 11.40
C GLU A 78 0.83 2.06 10.48
N VAL A 79 -0.16 2.58 9.74
CA VAL A 79 0.03 3.74 8.86
C VAL A 79 0.39 4.96 9.69
N ARG A 80 -0.29 5.19 10.82
CA ARG A 80 0.03 6.31 11.71
C ARG A 80 1.47 6.22 12.18
N TYR A 81 1.91 5.06 12.65
CA TYR A 81 3.29 4.84 13.07
C TYR A 81 4.29 5.10 11.93
N LEU A 82 4.00 4.60 10.72
CA LEU A 82 4.84 4.83 9.55
C LEU A 82 4.94 6.32 9.19
N VAL A 83 3.83 7.06 9.24
CA VAL A 83 3.82 8.48 8.94
C VAL A 83 4.59 9.28 9.99
N GLU A 84 4.45 8.94 11.28
CA GLU A 84 5.09 9.62 12.41
C GLU A 84 6.59 9.31 12.52
N HIS A 85 6.97 8.04 12.39
CA HIS A 85 8.33 7.57 12.68
C HIS A 85 9.15 7.25 11.42
N LYS A 86 8.53 7.24 10.24
CA LYS A 86 9.15 6.83 8.96
C LYS A 86 9.69 5.39 8.96
N LEU A 87 9.21 4.56 9.88
CA LEU A 87 9.59 3.16 10.06
C LEU A 87 8.34 2.30 10.17
N LEU A 88 8.47 1.00 9.91
CA LEU A 88 7.41 0.03 10.21
C LEU A 88 7.50 -0.41 11.68
N PRO A 89 6.36 -0.52 12.40
CA PRO A 89 6.37 -1.00 13.79
C PRO A 89 6.74 -2.49 13.86
N ASP A 90 7.38 -2.93 14.95
CA ASP A 90 7.73 -4.34 15.19
C ASP A 90 6.61 -5.15 15.88
N THR A 91 5.44 -4.54 16.03
CA THR A 91 4.35 -5.05 16.86
C THR A 91 3.54 -6.17 16.20
N GLN A 92 3.78 -6.45 14.92
CA GLN A 92 2.94 -7.34 14.13
C GLN A 92 3.71 -8.61 13.74
N PRO A 93 3.28 -9.80 14.18
CA PRO A 93 4.03 -11.03 13.97
C PRO A 93 4.05 -11.47 12.50
N TYR A 94 2.99 -11.13 11.75
CA TYR A 94 2.81 -11.45 10.34
C TYR A 94 2.75 -10.17 9.53
N GLN A 95 3.93 -9.67 9.17
CA GLN A 95 4.08 -8.56 8.24
C GLN A 95 4.54 -9.11 6.91
N ALA A 96 3.98 -8.63 5.81
CA ALA A 96 4.46 -8.94 4.47
C ALA A 96 4.57 -7.68 3.60
N ILE A 97 5.39 -7.76 2.58
CA ILE A 97 5.46 -6.83 1.44
C ILE A 97 5.34 -7.64 0.16
N ILE A 98 4.69 -7.09 -0.86
CA ILE A 98 4.41 -7.80 -2.10
C ILE A 98 5.00 -7.05 -3.27
N GLU A 99 5.81 -7.71 -4.08
CA GLU A 99 6.58 -7.09 -5.15
C GLU A 99 5.77 -6.78 -6.41
N GLY A 100 6.07 -5.62 -7.01
CA GLY A 100 5.67 -5.24 -8.35
C GLY A 100 4.19 -4.93 -8.51
N GLU A 101 3.78 -4.62 -9.74
CA GLU A 101 2.40 -4.24 -10.08
C GLU A 101 1.36 -5.34 -9.78
N VAL A 102 1.79 -6.61 -9.84
CA VAL A 102 0.95 -7.72 -9.41
C VAL A 102 0.72 -7.65 -7.90
N GLY A 103 1.74 -7.25 -7.13
CA GLY A 103 1.64 -6.93 -5.71
C GLY A 103 0.68 -5.78 -5.41
N ARG A 104 0.64 -4.74 -6.25
CA ARG A 104 -0.36 -3.67 -6.15
C ARG A 104 -1.79 -4.21 -6.27
N ALA A 105 -2.05 -5.00 -7.31
CA ALA A 105 -3.35 -5.61 -7.52
C ALA A 105 -3.73 -6.58 -6.39
N TYR A 106 -2.75 -7.33 -5.87
CA TYR A 106 -2.92 -8.22 -4.73
C TYR A 106 -3.26 -7.47 -3.44
N ALA A 107 -2.50 -6.43 -3.09
CA ALA A 107 -2.73 -5.63 -1.88
C ALA A 107 -4.12 -4.97 -1.87
N ASN A 108 -4.63 -4.57 -3.04
CA ASN A 108 -5.98 -4.01 -3.18
C ASN A 108 -7.11 -4.99 -2.81
N LYS A 109 -6.85 -6.31 -2.81
CA LYS A 109 -7.84 -7.32 -2.41
C LYS A 109 -8.20 -7.22 -0.93
N TYR A 110 -7.29 -6.74 -0.07
CA TYR A 110 -7.54 -6.57 1.36
C TYR A 110 -8.57 -5.47 1.63
N LEU A 111 -8.45 -4.32 0.96
CA LEU A 111 -9.39 -3.20 1.14
C LEU A 111 -10.78 -3.49 0.56
N SER A 112 -10.84 -4.33 -0.49
CA SER A 112 -12.09 -4.72 -1.16
C SER A 112 -12.81 -5.90 -0.50
N GLY A 113 -12.26 -6.47 0.58
CA GLY A 113 -12.87 -7.60 1.30
C GLY A 113 -12.70 -8.95 0.58
N LYS A 114 -11.86 -9.03 -0.46
CA LYS A 114 -11.54 -10.29 -1.16
C LYS A 114 -10.43 -11.09 -0.47
N LYS A 115 -9.64 -10.44 0.38
CA LYS A 115 -8.65 -11.03 1.29
C LYS A 115 -8.89 -10.44 2.67
N TRP A 116 -8.65 -11.23 3.71
CA TRP A 116 -8.87 -10.84 5.10
C TRP A 116 -7.62 -11.08 5.94
N THR A 117 -7.43 -10.23 6.95
CA THR A 117 -6.41 -10.35 7.99
C THR A 117 -6.86 -9.58 9.23
N ASP A 118 -6.36 -9.97 10.40
CA ASP A 118 -6.74 -9.42 11.70
C ASP A 118 -6.43 -7.91 11.86
N THR A 119 -5.56 -7.35 11.02
CA THR A 119 -5.17 -5.93 11.09
C THR A 119 -6.13 -4.98 10.37
N GLU A 120 -7.23 -5.50 9.84
CA GLU A 120 -8.28 -4.77 9.11
C GLU A 120 -7.73 -3.68 8.15
N PRO A 121 -6.98 -4.07 7.10
CA PRO A 121 -6.29 -3.10 6.27
C PRO A 121 -7.24 -2.14 5.56
N SER A 122 -7.01 -0.86 5.79
CA SER A 122 -7.75 0.26 5.21
C SER A 122 -6.93 1.02 4.17
N THR A 123 -5.62 0.78 4.14
CA THR A 123 -4.64 1.57 3.40
C THR A 123 -3.69 0.65 2.65
N VAL A 124 -3.31 1.02 1.43
CA VAL A 124 -2.17 0.39 0.73
C VAL A 124 -1.06 1.42 0.63
N VAL A 125 0.13 1.01 1.05
CA VAL A 125 1.37 1.78 0.97
C VAL A 125 2.27 1.15 -0.08
N GLU A 126 2.83 1.97 -0.95
CA GLU A 126 3.87 1.63 -1.91
C GLU A 126 5.20 2.04 -1.31
N PHE A 127 6.17 1.15 -1.35
CA PHE A 127 7.56 1.42 -1.00
C PHE A 127 8.42 1.25 -2.24
N THR A 128 9.33 2.18 -2.46
CA THR A 128 10.38 2.05 -3.48
C THR A 128 11.66 1.67 -2.77
N CYS A 129 12.17 0.48 -3.07
CA CYS A 129 13.29 -0.14 -2.36
C CYS A 129 14.39 -0.59 -3.32
N PRO A 130 15.66 -0.70 -2.87
CA PRO A 130 16.71 -1.32 -3.66
C PRO A 130 16.38 -2.77 -4.02
N LYS A 131 16.64 -3.18 -5.26
CA LYS A 131 16.43 -4.57 -5.69
C LYS A 131 17.21 -5.56 -4.83
N ASP A 132 18.44 -5.20 -4.43
CA ASP A 132 19.29 -6.04 -3.59
C ASP A 132 18.66 -6.36 -2.23
N LEU A 133 17.94 -5.40 -1.63
CA LEU A 133 17.18 -5.63 -0.40
C LEU A 133 16.08 -6.66 -0.65
N ILE A 134 15.33 -6.51 -1.74
CA ILE A 134 14.23 -7.42 -2.07
C ILE A 134 14.74 -8.83 -2.37
N GLU A 135 15.84 -8.98 -3.08
CA GLU A 135 16.48 -10.28 -3.31
C GLU A 135 17.00 -10.91 -2.02
N GLN A 136 17.52 -10.13 -1.07
CA GLN A 136 17.87 -10.63 0.26
C GLN A 136 16.63 -11.13 1.02
N LEU A 137 15.53 -10.39 0.98
CA LEU A 137 14.28 -10.78 1.64
C LEU A 137 13.67 -12.05 1.02
N LYS A 138 13.72 -12.19 -0.32
CA LYS A 138 13.28 -13.39 -1.02
C LYS A 138 14.03 -14.65 -0.57
N LYS A 139 15.34 -14.54 -0.33
CA LYS A 139 16.18 -15.65 0.15
C LYS A 139 15.80 -16.10 1.57
N ILE A 140 15.30 -15.19 2.40
CA ILE A 140 14.83 -15.52 3.75
C ILE A 140 13.48 -16.22 3.66
N GLN A 141 12.50 -15.58 2.99
CA GLN A 141 11.19 -16.16 2.78
C GLN A 141 10.50 -15.50 1.58
N MET A 142 10.05 -16.32 0.64
CA MET A 142 9.20 -15.91 -0.46
C MET A 142 8.04 -16.89 -0.62
N LYS A 143 6.85 -16.36 -0.84
CA LYS A 143 5.65 -17.11 -1.21
C LYS A 143 5.04 -16.52 -2.47
N VAL A 144 4.55 -17.38 -3.35
CA VAL A 144 3.79 -16.97 -4.52
C VAL A 144 2.31 -17.01 -4.16
N GLU A 145 1.63 -15.86 -4.23
CA GLU A 145 0.20 -15.73 -3.91
C GLU A 145 -0.53 -14.99 -5.02
N ASP A 146 -1.47 -15.66 -5.70
CA ASP A 146 -2.21 -15.11 -6.85
C ASP A 146 -1.29 -14.50 -7.93
N GLY A 147 -0.13 -15.13 -8.15
CA GLY A 147 0.90 -14.65 -9.09
C GLY A 147 1.78 -13.52 -8.56
N ALA A 148 1.55 -13.02 -7.34
CA ALA A 148 2.38 -12.01 -6.69
C ALA A 148 3.47 -12.66 -5.83
N LEU A 149 4.65 -12.03 -5.75
CA LEU A 149 5.74 -12.45 -4.88
C LEU A 149 5.62 -11.73 -3.54
N SER A 150 5.31 -12.50 -2.49
CA SER A 150 5.09 -12.02 -1.14
C SER A 150 6.29 -12.40 -0.26
N MET A 151 6.89 -11.42 0.40
CA MET A 151 8.00 -11.62 1.33
C MET A 151 7.56 -11.24 2.73
N GLY A 152 7.90 -12.09 3.70
CA GLY A 152 7.64 -11.84 5.10
C GLY A 152 8.66 -10.87 5.72
N LEU A 153 8.18 -9.97 6.58
CA LEU A 153 8.98 -9.09 7.42
C LEU A 153 8.91 -9.45 8.91
N GLY A 154 7.74 -9.91 9.37
CA GLY A 154 7.48 -10.13 10.80
C GLY A 154 8.30 -11.28 11.38
N ASN A 155 8.46 -11.34 12.69
CA ASN A 155 9.24 -12.40 13.35
C ASN A 155 8.71 -13.82 13.07
N LYS A 156 7.41 -13.99 12.80
CA LYS A 156 6.80 -15.26 12.36
C LYS A 156 6.75 -15.40 10.83
N ALA A 157 7.24 -14.41 10.10
CA ALA A 157 7.26 -14.31 8.66
C ALA A 157 8.67 -13.90 8.19
N GLY A 158 9.68 -14.73 8.45
CA GLY A 158 11.05 -14.52 7.96
C GLY A 158 11.92 -13.54 8.76
N GLY A 159 11.34 -12.59 9.49
CA GLY A 159 12.11 -11.65 10.34
C GLY A 159 12.91 -10.60 9.55
N GLY A 160 12.48 -10.26 8.33
CA GLY A 160 13.13 -9.26 7.48
C GLY A 160 12.95 -7.80 7.91
N LEU A 161 12.13 -7.53 8.93
CA LEU A 161 11.81 -6.17 9.39
C LEU A 161 13.06 -5.33 9.74
N PRO A 162 14.08 -5.81 10.48
CA PRO A 162 15.25 -5.02 10.80
C PRO A 162 16.02 -4.55 9.56
N LEU A 163 16.13 -5.39 8.53
CA LEU A 163 16.76 -5.04 7.26
C LEU A 163 15.95 -3.98 6.52
N PHE A 164 14.62 -4.15 6.47
CA PHE A 164 13.73 -3.21 5.81
C PHE A 164 13.71 -1.83 6.48
N ASN A 165 13.60 -1.81 7.82
CA ASN A 165 13.63 -0.57 8.61
C ASN A 165 14.99 0.13 8.55
N LYS A 166 16.10 -0.60 8.41
CA LYS A 166 17.41 0.01 8.16
C LYS A 166 17.40 0.83 6.87
N CYS A 167 16.86 0.27 5.79
CA CYS A 167 16.75 0.97 4.51
C CYS A 167 15.77 2.16 4.54
N LEU A 168 14.73 2.10 5.37
CA LEU A 168 13.87 3.27 5.60
C LEU A 168 14.59 4.37 6.41
N ALA A 169 15.36 3.97 7.42
CA ALA A 169 16.08 4.90 8.30
C ALA A 169 17.22 5.63 7.57
N ASP A 170 17.94 4.94 6.66
CA ASP A 170 19.03 5.53 5.88
C ASP A 170 18.56 6.24 4.60
N GLY A 171 17.26 6.18 4.29
CA GLY A 171 16.65 6.83 3.13
C GLY A 171 16.89 6.12 1.79
N THR A 172 17.48 4.92 1.79
CA THR A 172 17.62 4.11 0.58
C THR A 172 16.28 3.53 0.10
N SER A 173 15.32 3.40 1.01
CA SER A 173 13.92 3.10 0.71
C SER A 173 13.04 4.30 1.04
N THR A 174 12.02 4.53 0.22
CA THR A 174 11.00 5.57 0.45
C THR A 174 9.61 4.94 0.42
N PHE A 175 8.59 5.69 0.87
CA PHE A 175 7.22 5.22 0.84
C PHE A 175 6.23 6.31 0.45
N ARG A 176 5.07 5.88 -0.05
CA ARG A 176 3.90 6.72 -0.30
C ARG A 176 2.61 5.95 -0.13
N ILE A 177 1.59 6.63 0.36
CA ILE A 177 0.23 6.09 0.40
C ILE A 177 -0.34 6.11 -1.01
N VAL A 178 -0.88 4.98 -1.47
CA VAL A 178 -1.38 4.80 -2.83
C VAL A 178 -2.84 4.37 -2.88
N LYS A 179 -3.43 3.92 -1.78
CA LYS A 179 -4.88 3.66 -1.69
C LYS A 179 -5.37 3.81 -0.27
N VAL A 180 -6.56 4.38 -0.10
CA VAL A 180 -7.22 4.56 1.19
C VAL A 180 -8.69 4.21 1.06
N LYS A 181 -9.22 3.52 2.06
CA LYS A 181 -10.65 3.28 2.29
C LYS A 181 -11.02 3.77 3.68
N ARG A 182 -11.94 4.74 3.79
CA ARG A 182 -12.50 5.21 5.07
C ARG A 182 -13.99 4.92 5.13
N VAL A 183 -14.39 4.05 6.03
CA VAL A 183 -15.80 3.78 6.34
C VAL A 183 -16.32 4.82 7.33
N MET A 184 -17.61 5.14 7.24
CA MET A 184 -18.28 5.87 8.32
C MET A 184 -18.30 4.97 9.57
N PRO A 185 -17.85 5.46 10.74
CA PRO A 185 -18.02 4.73 11.98
C PRO A 185 -19.51 4.46 12.21
N SER A 186 -19.86 3.20 12.48
CA SER A 186 -21.22 2.77 12.85
C SER A 186 -21.61 3.23 14.23
#